data_AF-A0A8I0H512-F1
#
_entry.id   AF-A0A8I0H512-F1
#
_cell.length_a   1.000
_cell.length_b   1.000
_cell.length_c   1.000
_cell.angle_alpha   90.00
_cell.angle_beta   90.00
_cell.angle_gamma   90.00
#
_symmetry.space_group_name_H-M   'P 1'
#
loop_
_entity.id
_entity.type
_entity.pdbx_description
1 polymer ?
#
loop_
_entity_poly.entity_id
_entity_poly.type
_entity_poly.pdbx_seq_one_letter_code
_entity_poly.pdbx_strand_id
1 'polypeptide(L)'
;HPDLAAEDPHHSTGNYAIMDQVAALAWIHRNIAAFGGDPENVTIFGQSAGGMSVQNLCGTPLANGLYQHAIMQSGGGLSKGGPL
;
A
#
# COMPACT_ATOMS: atom_id res chain seq x y z
N HIS A 1 18.02 0.23 -11.06
CA HIS A 1 18.42 0.75 -12.38
C HIS A 1 18.92 2.17 -12.18
N PRO A 2 20.15 2.55 -12.57
CA PRO A 2 20.75 3.84 -12.19
C PRO A 2 19.94 5.06 -12.63
N ASP A 3 19.40 5.02 -13.86
CA ASP A 3 18.65 6.16 -14.39
C ASP A 3 17.33 6.42 -13.65
N LEU A 4 16.60 5.36 -13.26
CA LEU A 4 15.39 5.47 -12.44
C LEU A 4 15.71 5.99 -11.03
N ALA A 5 16.88 5.65 -10.48
CA ALA A 5 17.32 6.14 -9.18
C ALA A 5 17.68 7.64 -9.24
N ALA A 6 18.01 8.18 -10.41
CA ALA A 6 18.30 9.59 -10.57
C ALA A 6 17.03 10.46 -10.60
N GLU A 7 15.88 9.87 -10.96
CA GLU A 7 14.57 10.55 -11.03
C GLU A 7 13.88 10.67 -9.67
N ASP A 8 14.21 9.78 -8.73
CA ASP A 8 13.64 9.77 -7.40
C ASP A 8 14.53 10.55 -6.39
N PRO A 9 13.97 11.51 -5.62
CA PRO A 9 14.72 12.27 -4.63
C PRO A 9 15.35 11.43 -3.52
N HIS A 10 14.88 10.20 -3.31
CA HIS A 10 15.44 9.25 -2.34
C HIS A 10 16.45 8.28 -2.96
N HIS A 11 16.80 8.48 -4.24
CA HIS A 11 17.67 7.62 -5.01
C HIS A 11 17.25 6.15 -5.02
N SER A 12 15.94 5.91 -4.95
CA SER A 12 15.36 4.58 -4.87
C SER A 12 14.78 4.13 -6.20
N THR A 13 14.65 2.81 -6.37
CA THR A 13 13.98 2.21 -7.53
C THR A 13 13.19 0.98 -7.13
N GLY A 14 12.01 0.80 -7.73
CA GLY A 14 11.17 -0.38 -7.51
C GLY A 14 9.94 -0.07 -6.65
N ASN A 15 9.21 -1.13 -6.28
CA ASN A 15 7.94 -1.05 -5.53
C ASN A 15 6.84 -0.19 -6.18
N TYR A 16 6.95 0.17 -7.47
CA TYR A 16 5.97 1.00 -8.17
C TYR A 16 4.54 0.46 -8.07
N ALA A 17 4.35 -0.86 -8.13
CA ALA A 17 3.02 -1.46 -7.95
C ALA A 17 2.40 -1.16 -6.56
N ILE A 18 3.21 -1.08 -5.51
CA ILE A 18 2.74 -0.68 -4.18
C ILE A 18 2.54 0.84 -4.12
N MET A 19 3.39 1.63 -4.77
CA MET A 19 3.21 3.09 -4.86
C MET A 19 1.91 3.45 -5.59
N ASP A 20 1.55 2.71 -6.64
CA ASP A 20 0.29 2.87 -7.35
C ASP A 20 -0.90 2.57 -6.43
N GLN A 21 -0.80 1.53 -5.60
CA GLN A 21 -1.83 1.22 -4.60
C GLN A 21 -1.92 2.30 -3.52
N VAL A 22 -0.82 2.89 -3.07
CA VAL A 22 -0.83 4.05 -2.16
C VAL A 22 -1.51 5.24 -2.82
N ALA A 23 -1.21 5.53 -4.08
CA ALA A 23 -1.85 6.61 -4.83
C ALA A 23 -3.37 6.37 -4.98
N ALA A 24 -3.77 5.11 -5.23
CA ALA A 24 -5.16 4.71 -5.28
C ALA A 24 -5.87 4.88 -3.92
N LEU A 25 -5.23 4.51 -2.80
CA LEU A 25 -5.78 4.73 -1.46
C LEU A 25 -5.91 6.22 -1.13
N ALA A 26 -4.94 7.04 -1.53
CA ALA A 26 -5.02 8.49 -1.37
C ALA A 26 -6.17 9.08 -2.20
N TRP A 27 -6.42 8.53 -3.39
CA TRP A 27 -7.60 8.90 -4.18
C TRP A 27 -8.88 8.48 -3.48
N ILE A 28 -8.97 7.25 -2.95
CA ILE A 28 -10.14 6.77 -2.21
C ILE A 28 -10.41 7.69 -1.01
N HIS A 29 -9.41 7.96 -0.17
CA HIS A 29 -9.55 8.82 1.02
C HIS A 29 -10.10 10.20 0.66
N ARG A 30 -9.61 10.82 -0.43
CA ARG A 30 -10.10 12.13 -0.88
C ARG A 30 -11.52 12.13 -1.47
N ASN A 31 -11.98 11.00 -2.02
CA ASN A 31 -13.16 11.00 -2.90
C ASN A 31 -14.32 10.15 -2.38
N ILE A 32 -14.09 9.17 -1.50
CA ILE A 32 -15.10 8.16 -1.16
C ILE A 32 -16.35 8.76 -0.49
N ALA A 33 -16.22 9.91 0.18
CA ALA A 33 -17.36 10.66 0.73
C ALA A 33 -18.38 11.07 -0.34
N ALA A 34 -17.94 11.42 -1.55
CA ALA A 34 -18.83 11.75 -2.67
C ALA A 34 -19.64 10.54 -3.17
N PHE A 35 -19.20 9.32 -2.83
CA PHE A 35 -19.89 8.07 -3.13
C PHE A 35 -20.67 7.52 -1.93
N GLY A 36 -20.77 8.30 -0.83
CA GLY A 36 -21.49 7.90 0.38
C GLY A 36 -20.70 6.99 1.34
N GLY A 37 -19.39 6.82 1.12
CA GLY A 37 -18.54 6.12 2.08
C GLY A 37 -17.92 7.06 3.12
N ASP A 38 -17.24 6.47 4.10
CA ASP A 38 -16.53 7.19 5.16
C ASP A 38 -15.02 7.02 4.98
N PRO A 39 -14.26 8.10 4.71
CA PRO A 39 -12.80 8.01 4.53
C PRO A 39 -12.06 7.58 5.81
N GLU A 40 -12.69 7.72 6.98
CA GLU A 40 -12.15 7.28 8.27
C GLU A 40 -12.59 5.85 8.64
N ASN A 41 -13.27 5.14 7.74
CA ASN A 41 -13.68 3.75 7.92
C ASN A 41 -13.52 2.92 6.64
N VAL A 42 -12.29 2.86 6.13
CA VAL A 42 -11.90 2.09 4.94
C VAL A 42 -11.24 0.78 5.34
N THR A 43 -11.70 -0.32 4.72
CA THR A 43 -11.07 -1.65 4.85
C THR A 43 -10.38 -2.04 3.54
N ILE A 44 -9.10 -2.34 3.60
CA ILE A 44 -8.37 -2.96 2.48
C ILE A 44 -8.38 -4.48 2.62
N PHE A 45 -8.53 -5.17 1.49
CA PHE A 45 -8.62 -6.62 1.44
C PHE A 45 -7.83 -7.16 0.24
N GLY A 46 -7.15 -8.29 0.41
CA GLY A 46 -6.45 -8.94 -0.69
C GLY A 46 -6.16 -10.42 -0.48
N GLN A 47 -6.09 -11.15 -1.60
CA GLN A 47 -5.81 -12.58 -1.66
C GLN A 47 -4.53 -12.87 -2.45
N SER A 48 -3.74 -13.86 -2.04
CA SER A 48 -2.48 -14.24 -2.71
C SER A 48 -1.53 -13.03 -2.83
N ALA A 49 -1.08 -12.66 -4.03
CA ALA A 49 -0.32 -11.44 -4.27
C ALA A 49 -1.04 -10.17 -3.78
N GLY A 50 -2.37 -10.15 -3.76
CA GLY A 50 -3.15 -9.08 -3.13
C GLY A 50 -3.03 -9.09 -1.60
N GLY A 51 -2.92 -10.27 -0.98
CA GLY A 51 -2.65 -10.36 0.46
C GLY A 51 -1.23 -9.88 0.81
N MET A 52 -0.25 -10.14 -0.05
CA MET A 52 1.11 -9.56 0.05
C MET A 52 1.07 -8.03 -0.14
N SER A 53 0.23 -7.55 -1.05
CA SER A 53 0.01 -6.13 -1.27
C SER A 53 -0.54 -5.45 -0.02
N VAL A 54 -1.58 -6.02 0.60
CA VAL A 54 -2.11 -5.53 1.89
C VAL A 54 -1.02 -5.57 2.98
N GLN A 55 -0.15 -6.58 2.99
CA GLN A 55 0.98 -6.63 3.93
C GLN A 55 1.92 -5.44 3.77
N ASN A 56 2.32 -5.15 2.54
CA ASN A 56 3.22 -4.05 2.22
C ASN A 56 2.57 -2.69 2.56
N LEU A 57 1.28 -2.55 2.32
CA LEU A 57 0.51 -1.35 2.69
C LEU A 57 0.45 -1.16 4.21
N CYS A 58 0.30 -2.24 4.99
CA CYS A 58 0.42 -2.20 6.46
C CYS A 58 1.82 -1.88 6.98
N GLY A 59 2.86 -2.21 6.21
CA GLY A 59 4.25 -1.98 6.64
C GLY A 59 4.81 -0.60 6.26
N THR A 60 4.24 0.06 5.25
CA THR A 60 4.78 1.32 4.72
C THR A 60 4.19 2.55 5.42
N PRO A 61 5.01 3.54 5.83
CA PRO A 61 4.50 4.78 6.38
C PRO A 61 3.71 5.61 5.36
N LEU A 62 3.89 5.34 4.06
CA LEU A 62 3.21 6.07 2.98
C LEU A 62 1.70 5.83 2.93
N ALA A 63 1.21 4.73 3.51
CA ALA A 63 -0.21 4.39 3.54
C ALA A 63 -0.90 4.75 4.87
N ASN A 64 -0.16 5.32 5.84
CA ASN A 64 -0.70 5.64 7.16
C ASN A 64 -1.87 6.60 7.07
N GLY A 65 -2.98 6.23 7.73
CA GLY A 65 -4.21 7.03 7.76
C GLY A 65 -5.05 6.96 6.48
N LEU A 66 -4.61 6.25 5.44
CA LEU A 66 -5.40 6.10 4.20
C LEU A 66 -6.43 4.96 4.28
N TYR A 67 -6.32 4.10 5.30
CA TYR A 67 -7.28 3.04 5.63
C TYR A 67 -7.18 2.70 7.12
N GLN A 68 -8.19 2.01 7.64
CA GLN A 68 -8.31 1.73 9.08
C GLN A 68 -8.32 0.22 9.39
N HIS A 69 -8.71 -0.61 8.43
CA HIS A 69 -8.82 -2.05 8.61
C HIS A 69 -8.19 -2.81 7.45
N ALA A 70 -7.64 -4.00 7.72
CA ALA A 70 -6.95 -4.82 6.74
C ALA A 70 -7.33 -6.29 6.87
N ILE A 71 -7.55 -6.95 5.73
CA ILE A 71 -7.80 -8.40 5.65
C ILE A 71 -6.83 -9.01 4.63
N MET A 72 -6.11 -10.03 5.07
CA MET A 72 -5.01 -10.63 4.32
C MET A 72 -5.27 -12.13 4.16
N GLN A 73 -5.49 -12.58 2.93
CA GLN A 73 -5.80 -13.98 2.64
C GLN A 73 -4.69 -14.64 1.84
N SER A 74 -4.08 -15.69 2.39
CA SER A 74 -3.06 -16.50 1.70
C SER A 74 -1.93 -15.69 1.04
N GLY A 75 -1.55 -14.55 1.62
CA GLY A 75 -0.63 -13.58 1.01
C GLY A 75 0.78 -13.57 1.58
N GLY A 76 1.32 -14.73 1.96
CA GLY A 76 2.66 -14.85 2.55
C GLY A 76 2.72 -14.24 3.97
N GLY A 77 2.98 -15.07 4.98
CA GLY A 77 3.12 -14.59 6.37
C GLY A 77 4.35 -13.69 6.57
N LEU A 78 4.46 -13.06 7.74
CA LEU A 78 5.68 -12.40 8.21
C LEU A 78 6.83 -13.42 8.21
N SER A 79 7.58 -13.48 7.12
CA SER A 79 8.80 -14.25 7.02
C SER A 79 9.83 -13.60 7.94
N LYS A 80 10.18 -14.27 9.05
CA LYS A 80 11.40 -13.94 9.81
C LYS A 80 12.62 -14.27 8.93
N GLY A 81 13.03 -13.34 8.06
CA GLY A 81 14.22 -13.55 7.24
C GLY A 81 14.36 -12.59 6.08
N GLY A 82 14.93 -11.41 6.35
CA GLY A 82 15.38 -10.45 5.33
C GLY A 82 15.42 -9.03 5.90
N PRO A 83 16.55 -8.32 5.81
CA PRO A 83 16.75 -7.07 6.56
C PRO A 83 15.85 -5.95 6.02
N LEU A 84 15.36 -5.15 6.97
CA LEU A 84 14.92 -3.77 6.75
C LEU A 84 16.05 -2.92 6.17
#